data_AF-A0A1F8SRD2-F1
#
_entry.id   AF-A0A1F8SRD2-F1
#
_cell.length_a   1.000
_cell.length_b   1.000
_cell.length_c   1.000
_cell.angle_alpha   90.00
_cell.angle_beta   90.00
_cell.angle_gamma   90.00
#
_symmetry.space_group_name_H-M   'P 1'
#
loop_
_entity.id
_entity.type
_entity.pdbx_description
1 polymer ?
#
loop_
_entity_poly.entity_id
_entity_poly.type
_entity_poly.pdbx_seq_one_letter_code
_entity_poly.pdbx_strand_id
1 'polypeptide(L)'
;MKIRLLIPLLLGIALVLLTVPVRAQTPTPSPTTQPVPTGEVTGFIINRSPGGNIPESLSVMLHILDQNYNQLGMLHAQSQPDGSFLFEDAPLSPGMFYAGIADYQGATYYSQPVPYGGETSPNIELPIYESTDDLSQVRVDEMHVLFNFAQDGLEVSEIYLLSNLGDRTVTGTLTLDDGQPATVEFPLPAGADYVFFKPDSSDRFVKLADGFADKAPLVPGENSSQFMVSYLLPYNSQMSYSYTAPLVIGNIDFLLPAEEGMILNGPNLVGPEITTLQENSIYQVYSYKGLSAGQTVSFDFLGKPNIETGNGTDRSITKPAVPTFNWAIGIGGGVFGLAMIAVGVWKWRRTRDDDIDGGSDNESDKSRLNEVVIKIAQLDEALERNEIDAGEHQQRRVSLRQQAKAILDEKEADF
;
A
#
# COMPACT_ATOMS: atom_id res chain seq x y z
N MET A 1 38.56 -60.29 -64.30
CA MET A 1 38.06 -58.97 -64.74
C MET A 1 38.49 -57.96 -63.71
N LYS A 2 39.37 -57.01 -64.08
CA LYS A 2 39.93 -55.98 -63.20
C LYS A 2 38.90 -54.88 -63.01
N ILE A 3 38.73 -54.35 -61.79
CA ILE A 3 38.49 -52.93 -61.53
C ILE A 3 39.11 -52.58 -60.18
N ARG A 4 40.02 -51.61 -60.24
CA ARG A 4 40.62 -50.86 -59.14
C ARG A 4 39.62 -49.78 -58.72
N LEU A 5 39.59 -49.37 -57.45
CA LEU A 5 39.73 -47.95 -57.07
C LEU A 5 39.81 -47.75 -55.53
N LEU A 6 40.88 -47.05 -55.09
CA LEU A 6 40.99 -46.01 -54.02
C LEU A 6 40.56 -46.35 -52.56
N ILE A 7 41.44 -46.57 -51.54
CA ILE A 7 42.35 -45.67 -50.73
C ILE A 7 41.58 -44.50 -50.06
N PRO A 8 41.82 -44.05 -48.79
CA PRO A 8 43.00 -44.18 -47.89
C PRO A 8 42.71 -44.59 -46.40
N LEU A 9 43.68 -45.21 -45.70
CA LEU A 9 44.68 -44.61 -44.77
C LEU A 9 44.09 -44.08 -43.44
N LEU A 10 44.25 -44.85 -42.37
CA LEU A 10 44.06 -44.41 -40.99
C LEU A 10 45.40 -44.57 -40.26
N LEU A 11 46.13 -43.45 -40.14
CA LEU A 11 47.34 -43.32 -39.34
C LEU A 11 47.18 -42.09 -38.45
N GLY A 12 47.39 -42.26 -37.15
CA GLY A 12 47.63 -41.18 -36.20
C GLY A 12 46.90 -41.40 -34.88
N ILE A 13 47.40 -40.99 -33.72
CA ILE A 13 48.61 -40.29 -33.32
C ILE A 13 48.75 -40.66 -31.82
N ALA A 14 49.95 -41.01 -31.36
CA ALA A 14 50.22 -41.22 -29.94
C ALA A 14 50.22 -39.86 -29.21
N LEU A 15 49.33 -39.71 -28.22
CA LEU A 15 49.18 -38.50 -27.42
C LEU A 15 50.27 -38.46 -26.34
N VAL A 16 51.23 -37.53 -26.47
CA VAL A 16 52.19 -37.19 -25.42
C VAL A 16 51.57 -36.07 -24.58
N LEU A 17 51.24 -36.38 -23.32
CA LEU A 17 50.76 -35.40 -22.32
C LEU A 17 51.95 -34.57 -21.82
N LEU A 18 51.99 -33.29 -22.23
CA LEU A 18 52.86 -32.27 -21.63
C LEU A 18 52.14 -31.65 -20.42
N THR A 19 52.67 -31.88 -19.23
CA THR A 19 52.21 -31.24 -17.99
C THR A 19 52.77 -29.82 -17.89
N VAL A 20 51.92 -28.82 -18.12
CA VAL A 20 52.26 -27.41 -17.82
C VAL A 20 51.93 -27.15 -16.34
N PRO A 21 52.86 -26.62 -15.52
CA PRO A 21 52.54 -26.28 -14.14
C PRO A 21 51.57 -25.09 -14.11
N VAL A 22 50.39 -25.32 -13.53
CA VAL A 22 49.39 -24.28 -13.26
C VAL A 22 49.97 -23.31 -12.23
N ARG A 23 50.18 -22.04 -12.61
CA ARG A 23 50.47 -20.97 -11.66
C ARG A 23 49.20 -20.69 -10.86
N ALA A 24 49.29 -20.78 -9.53
CA ALA A 24 48.23 -20.35 -8.63
C ALA A 24 47.89 -18.88 -8.91
N GLN A 25 46.62 -18.61 -9.19
CA GLN A 25 46.10 -17.25 -9.29
C GLN A 25 46.20 -16.63 -7.89
N THR A 26 46.79 -15.44 -7.79
CA THR A 26 46.74 -14.64 -6.57
C THR A 26 45.27 -14.43 -6.18
N PRO A 27 44.88 -14.69 -4.92
CA PRO A 27 43.49 -14.53 -4.49
C PRO A 27 43.02 -13.11 -4.80
N THR A 28 41.92 -12.98 -5.53
CA THR A 28 41.19 -11.73 -5.68
C THR A 28 40.82 -11.25 -4.28
N PRO A 29 41.18 -10.02 -3.86
CA PRO A 29 40.77 -9.50 -2.57
C PRO A 29 39.24 -9.56 -2.50
N SER A 30 38.71 -10.17 -1.44
CA SER A 30 37.29 -10.12 -1.14
C SER A 30 36.84 -8.65 -1.09
N PRO A 31 35.66 -8.30 -1.64
CA PRO A 31 35.14 -6.95 -1.47
C PRO A 31 35.08 -6.63 0.02
N THR A 32 35.85 -5.63 0.45
CA THR A 32 35.80 -5.14 1.82
C THR A 32 34.44 -4.49 2.01
N THR A 33 33.49 -5.19 2.60
CA THR A 33 32.27 -4.57 3.12
C THR A 33 32.74 -3.62 4.23
N GLN A 34 32.79 -2.33 3.94
CA GLN A 34 33.04 -1.35 5.00
C GLN A 34 31.91 -1.49 6.02
N PRO A 35 32.22 -1.61 7.32
CA PRO A 35 31.18 -1.61 8.34
C PRO A 35 30.39 -0.30 8.24
N VAL A 36 29.07 -0.40 8.16
CA VAL A 36 28.20 0.77 8.24
C VAL A 36 28.48 1.43 9.60
N PRO A 37 28.81 2.72 9.65
CA PRO A 37 29.08 3.39 10.91
C PRO A 37 27.85 3.29 11.80
N THR A 38 28.05 3.03 13.10
CA THR A 38 26.96 3.02 14.08
C THR A 38 26.91 4.35 14.82
N GLY A 39 25.74 4.68 15.35
CA GLY A 39 25.56 5.82 16.23
C GLY A 39 24.20 5.80 16.91
N GLU A 40 23.92 6.90 17.61
CA GLU A 40 22.72 6.99 18.45
C GLU A 40 21.49 7.38 17.63
N VAL A 41 20.38 6.67 17.88
CA VAL A 41 19.03 7.09 17.51
C VAL A 41 18.26 7.35 18.79
N THR A 42 17.67 8.54 18.91
CA THR A 42 16.92 8.96 20.09
C THR A 42 15.45 9.11 19.77
N GLY A 43 14.62 9.21 20.80
CA GLY A 43 13.22 9.57 20.63
C GLY A 43 12.49 9.73 21.94
N PHE A 44 11.21 10.05 21.83
CA PHE A 44 10.30 10.16 22.95
C PHE A 44 8.90 9.66 22.58
N ILE A 45 8.22 9.08 23.57
CA ILE A 45 6.82 8.70 23.47
C ILE A 45 5.95 9.91 23.79
N ILE A 46 4.94 10.15 22.95
CA ILE A 46 3.93 11.17 23.17
C ILE A 46 2.55 10.52 23.26
N ASN A 47 1.87 10.67 24.39
CA ASN A 47 0.46 10.29 24.47
C ASN A 47 -0.40 11.43 23.90
N ARG A 48 -1.12 11.14 22.81
CA ARG A 48 -1.92 12.14 22.10
C ARG A 48 -3.39 12.15 22.53
N SER A 49 -3.80 11.27 23.44
CA SER A 49 -5.12 11.32 24.05
C SER A 49 -5.19 12.41 25.13
N PRO A 50 -6.27 13.21 25.21
CA PRO A 50 -6.45 14.20 26.28
C PRO A 50 -6.39 13.55 27.67
N GLY A 51 -5.50 14.08 28.53
CA GLY A 51 -5.27 13.54 29.87
C GLY A 51 -4.57 12.18 29.90
N GLY A 52 -4.07 11.70 28.77
CA GLY A 52 -3.27 10.48 28.68
C GLY A 52 -1.93 10.62 29.40
N ASN A 53 -1.47 9.52 29.98
CA ASN A 53 -0.18 9.46 30.68
C ASN A 53 0.87 8.77 29.80
N ILE A 54 2.13 9.13 29.99
CA ILE A 54 3.24 8.39 29.40
C ILE A 54 3.50 7.15 30.28
N PRO A 55 3.60 5.93 29.71
CA PRO A 55 3.93 4.74 30.48
C PRO A 55 5.31 4.85 31.13
N GLU A 56 5.47 4.36 32.37
CA GLU A 56 6.75 4.41 33.10
C GLU A 56 7.89 3.70 32.35
N SER A 57 7.55 2.63 31.63
CA SER A 57 8.45 1.95 30.70
C SER A 57 7.64 1.25 29.62
N LEU A 58 8.01 1.47 28.37
CA LEU A 58 7.44 0.82 27.20
C LEU A 58 8.57 0.23 26.35
N SER A 59 8.35 -0.97 25.82
CA SER A 59 9.29 -1.55 24.86
C SER A 59 9.10 -0.88 23.51
N VAL A 60 10.20 -0.33 22.97
CA VAL A 60 10.22 0.35 21.68
C VAL A 60 11.13 -0.42 20.74
N MET A 61 10.58 -0.81 19.60
CA MET A 61 11.33 -1.41 18.50
C MET A 61 11.63 -0.35 17.46
N LEU A 62 12.91 -0.22 17.10
CA LEU A 62 13.36 0.61 15.99
C LEU A 62 13.38 -0.21 14.72
N HIS A 63 12.62 0.20 13.70
CA HIS A 63 12.79 -0.26 12.33
C HIS A 63 13.80 0.60 11.60
N ILE A 64 14.75 -0.03 10.93
CA ILE A 64 15.74 0.60 10.06
C ILE A 64 15.38 0.22 8.63
N LEU A 65 15.15 1.21 7.79
CA LEU A 65 14.62 1.04 6.44
C LEU A 65 15.56 1.67 5.40
N ASP A 66 15.58 1.12 4.18
CA ASP A 66 16.27 1.73 3.04
C ASP A 66 15.40 2.83 2.37
N GLN A 67 15.93 3.42 1.29
CA GLN A 67 15.24 4.43 0.49
C GLN A 67 13.96 3.95 -0.22
N ASN A 68 13.75 2.63 -0.30
CA ASN A 68 12.55 2.01 -0.84
C ASN A 68 11.64 1.47 0.29
N TYR A 69 11.90 1.85 1.54
CA TYR A 69 11.21 1.37 2.75
C TYR A 69 11.33 -0.14 3.01
N ASN A 70 12.32 -0.80 2.42
CA ASN A 70 12.61 -2.19 2.77
C ASN A 70 13.28 -2.24 4.14
N GLN A 71 12.87 -3.20 4.97
CA GLN A 71 13.46 -3.39 6.28
C GLN A 71 14.89 -3.94 6.19
N LEU A 72 15.84 -3.21 6.74
CA LEU A 72 17.25 -3.58 6.83
C LEU A 72 17.61 -4.17 8.19
N GLY A 73 16.88 -3.78 9.25
CA GLY A 73 17.15 -4.26 10.60
C GLY A 73 16.14 -3.77 11.64
N MET A 74 16.23 -4.36 12.81
CA MET A 74 15.45 -4.00 13.99
C MET A 74 16.35 -3.91 15.22
N LEU A 75 16.13 -2.91 16.05
CA LEU A 75 16.73 -2.79 17.38
C LEU A 75 15.63 -2.62 18.43
N HIS A 76 15.93 -2.92 19.70
CA HIS A 76 14.99 -2.78 20.81
C HIS A 76 15.59 -1.90 21.90
N ALA A 77 14.76 -1.07 22.50
CA ALA A 77 15.09 -0.24 23.65
C ALA A 77 13.88 -0.20 24.61
N GLN A 78 14.15 0.17 25.85
CA GLN A 78 13.09 0.51 26.81
C GLN A 78 13.01 2.02 26.94
N SER A 79 11.79 2.56 27.01
CA SER A 79 11.60 3.95 27.39
C SER A 79 11.85 4.16 28.88
N GLN A 80 12.24 5.38 29.20
CA GLN A 80 12.33 5.93 30.55
C GLN A 80 10.97 6.49 31.01
N PRO A 81 10.81 6.80 32.31
CA PRO A 81 9.54 7.35 32.84
C PRO A 81 9.12 8.70 32.26
N ASP A 82 10.05 9.45 31.66
CA ASP A 82 9.76 10.69 30.94
C ASP A 82 9.37 10.45 29.47
N GLY A 83 9.32 9.18 29.04
CA GLY A 83 9.00 8.75 27.68
C GLY A 83 10.20 8.70 26.74
N SER A 84 11.38 9.15 27.16
CA SER A 84 12.58 9.14 26.30
C SER A 84 13.11 7.72 26.09
N PHE A 85 13.69 7.46 24.92
CA PHE A 85 14.37 6.21 24.60
C PHE A 85 15.60 6.45 23.72
N LEU A 86 16.57 5.54 23.79
CA LEU A 86 17.86 5.61 23.10
C LEU A 86 18.23 4.24 22.54
N PHE A 87 18.72 4.23 21.29
CA PHE A 87 19.39 3.11 20.65
C PHE A 87 20.84 3.51 20.40
N GLU A 88 21.81 2.90 21.09
CA GLU A 88 23.21 3.34 21.10
C GLU A 88 23.98 2.93 19.82
N ASP A 89 23.70 1.73 19.29
CA ASP A 89 24.47 1.10 18.21
C ASP A 89 23.63 0.95 16.91
N ALA A 90 22.85 1.97 16.56
CA ALA A 90 22.07 1.94 15.32
C ALA A 90 22.99 2.11 14.10
N PRO A 91 22.92 1.26 13.07
CA PRO A 91 23.65 1.48 11.83
C PRO A 91 23.11 2.74 11.14
N LEU A 92 23.97 3.71 10.90
CA LEU A 92 23.65 5.01 10.33
C LEU A 92 24.27 5.15 8.94
N SER A 93 23.42 5.36 7.92
CA SER A 93 23.88 5.71 6.57
C SER A 93 22.92 6.71 5.93
N PRO A 94 23.43 7.72 5.20
CA PRO A 94 22.58 8.62 4.43
C PRO A 94 21.61 7.84 3.53
N GLY A 95 20.34 8.25 3.54
CA GLY A 95 19.26 7.59 2.78
C GLY A 95 18.56 6.45 3.51
N MET A 96 18.97 6.11 4.74
CA MET A 96 18.19 5.24 5.63
C MET A 96 17.10 6.02 6.36
N PHE A 97 16.02 5.33 6.70
CA PHE A 97 14.89 5.85 7.50
C PHE A 97 14.72 5.04 8.78
N TYR A 98 14.25 5.69 9.84
CA TYR A 98 14.12 5.13 11.18
C TYR A 98 12.71 5.36 11.69
N ALA A 99 12.03 4.29 12.11
CA ALA A 99 10.69 4.37 12.67
C ALA A 99 10.62 3.63 14.00
N GLY A 100 10.04 4.26 15.02
CA GLY A 100 9.75 3.64 16.30
C GLY A 100 8.41 2.91 16.24
N ILE A 101 8.33 1.77 16.92
CA ILE A 101 7.14 0.95 17.04
C ILE A 101 6.98 0.53 18.49
N ALA A 102 5.77 0.61 19.03
CA ALA A 102 5.46 0.07 20.34
C ALA A 102 4.03 -0.45 20.43
N ASP A 103 3.85 -1.52 21.20
CA ASP A 103 2.52 -2.01 21.56
C ASP A 103 2.07 -1.38 22.87
N TYR A 104 0.91 -0.73 22.85
CA TYR A 104 0.31 -0.10 24.03
C TYR A 104 -1.20 -0.31 24.06
N GLN A 105 -1.72 -0.78 25.19
CA GLN A 105 -3.16 -1.08 25.41
C GLN A 105 -3.82 -1.92 24.29
N GLY A 106 -3.10 -2.89 23.74
CA GLY A 106 -3.64 -3.80 22.71
C GLY A 106 -3.62 -3.25 21.29
N ALA A 107 -2.94 -2.14 21.04
CA ALA A 107 -2.69 -1.59 19.70
C ALA A 107 -1.19 -1.36 19.46
N THR A 108 -0.79 -1.57 18.21
CA THR A 108 0.57 -1.27 17.74
C THR A 108 0.60 0.14 17.16
N TYR A 109 1.49 0.97 17.69
CA TYR A 109 1.70 2.33 17.24
C TYR A 109 3.02 2.47 16.48
N TYR A 110 3.01 3.37 15.49
CA TYR A 110 4.15 3.63 14.61
C TYR A 110 4.45 5.13 14.61
N SER A 111 5.73 5.49 14.66
CA SER A 111 6.16 6.84 14.34
C SER A 111 6.14 7.08 12.83
N GLN A 112 6.23 8.34 12.43
CA GLN A 112 6.64 8.65 11.07
C GLN A 112 8.11 8.23 10.86
N PRO A 113 8.48 7.66 9.70
CA PRO A 113 9.87 7.37 9.39
C PRO A 113 10.70 8.66 9.31
N VAL A 114 11.79 8.71 10.07
CA VAL A 114 12.72 9.85 10.12
C VAL A 114 13.91 9.54 9.21
N PRO A 115 14.19 10.35 8.17
CA PRO A 115 15.36 10.17 7.33
C PRO A 115 16.64 10.57 8.06
N TYR A 116 17.74 9.85 7.82
CA TYR A 116 19.07 10.26 8.27
C TYR A 116 19.86 10.92 7.14
N GLY A 117 20.29 12.16 7.40
CA GLY A 117 21.06 13.00 6.45
C GLY A 117 22.57 12.99 6.66
N GLY A 118 23.09 12.36 7.72
CA GLY A 118 24.54 12.26 7.99
C GLY A 118 25.09 13.19 9.08
N GLU A 119 24.35 14.22 9.50
CA GLU A 119 24.88 15.24 10.43
C GLU A 119 24.28 15.16 11.84
N THR A 120 22.97 14.91 11.94
CA THR A 120 22.25 14.88 13.22
C THR A 120 21.64 13.50 13.42
N SER A 121 21.78 12.97 14.64
CA SER A 121 21.11 11.74 15.05
C SER A 121 19.59 11.82 14.80
N PRO A 122 18.97 10.78 14.23
CA PRO A 122 17.52 10.74 14.11
C PRO A 122 16.86 10.88 15.49
N ASN A 123 15.80 11.68 15.54
CA ASN A 123 14.97 11.87 16.73
C ASN A 123 13.53 11.47 16.40
N ILE A 124 13.04 10.43 17.07
CA ILE A 124 11.75 9.79 16.78
C ILE A 124 10.69 10.29 17.75
N GLU A 125 9.59 10.80 17.22
CA GLU A 125 8.36 11.05 17.99
C GLU A 125 7.39 9.87 17.79
N LEU A 126 7.18 9.07 18.84
CA LEU A 126 6.30 7.89 18.79
C LEU A 126 4.95 8.22 19.46
N PRO A 127 3.86 8.41 18.70
CA PRO A 127 2.55 8.66 19.27
C PRO A 127 1.94 7.39 19.85
N ILE A 128 1.31 7.51 21.01
CA ILE A 128 0.42 6.49 21.57
C ILE A 128 -0.92 7.13 21.94
N TYR A 129 -1.93 6.30 22.12
CA TYR A 129 -3.27 6.76 22.50
C TYR A 129 -3.84 5.83 23.57
N GLU A 130 -4.68 6.39 24.44
CA GLU A 130 -5.51 5.58 25.34
C GLU A 130 -6.57 4.83 24.53
N SER A 131 -7.07 3.72 25.07
CA SER A 131 -8.13 2.91 24.47
C SER A 131 -9.55 3.38 24.87
N THR A 132 -10.53 2.99 24.07
CA THR A 132 -11.97 3.13 24.31
C THR A 132 -12.74 2.03 23.57
N ASP A 133 -13.94 1.70 24.03
CA ASP A 133 -14.90 0.80 23.36
C ASP A 133 -15.99 1.58 22.58
N ASP A 134 -15.95 2.91 22.62
CA ASP A 134 -16.91 3.77 21.95
C ASP A 134 -16.65 3.92 20.44
N LEU A 135 -17.57 3.42 19.61
CA LEU A 135 -17.55 3.53 18.15
C LEU A 135 -18.12 4.83 17.60
N SER A 136 -18.61 5.76 18.45
CA SER A 136 -19.34 6.95 18.02
C SER A 136 -18.55 7.87 17.07
N GLN A 137 -17.22 7.82 17.12
CA GLN A 137 -16.32 8.59 16.26
C GLN A 137 -15.74 7.80 15.10
N VAL A 138 -16.14 6.54 14.94
CA VAL A 138 -15.69 5.66 13.86
C VAL A 138 -16.68 5.71 12.70
N ARG A 139 -16.15 5.80 11.48
CA ARG A 139 -16.93 5.76 10.25
C ARG A 139 -16.20 5.04 9.14
N VAL A 140 -16.95 4.56 8.16
CA VAL A 140 -16.42 4.17 6.86
C VAL A 140 -16.49 5.41 5.96
N ASP A 141 -15.35 5.97 5.57
CA ASP A 141 -15.32 7.13 4.68
C ASP A 141 -15.80 6.73 3.28
N GLU A 142 -15.23 5.65 2.76
CA GLU A 142 -15.52 5.09 1.45
C GLU A 142 -15.68 3.57 1.53
N MET A 143 -16.71 3.07 0.86
CA MET A 143 -16.91 1.66 0.59
C MET A 143 -17.00 1.46 -0.93
N HIS A 144 -16.13 0.63 -1.48
CA HIS A 144 -16.21 0.24 -2.90
C HIS A 144 -16.70 -1.19 -2.98
N VAL A 145 -17.74 -1.44 -3.78
CA VAL A 145 -18.33 -2.77 -3.95
C VAL A 145 -18.24 -3.14 -5.42
N LEU A 146 -17.40 -4.12 -5.73
CA LEU A 146 -17.20 -4.60 -7.08
C LEU A 146 -18.00 -5.87 -7.29
N PHE A 147 -18.76 -5.90 -8.39
CA PHE A 147 -19.53 -7.05 -8.84
C PHE A 147 -18.86 -7.67 -10.05
N ASN A 148 -18.69 -8.99 -10.04
CA ASN A 148 -18.14 -9.76 -11.16
C ASN A 148 -18.96 -11.03 -11.37
N PHE A 149 -19.54 -11.19 -12.56
CA PHE A 149 -20.44 -12.30 -12.85
C PHE A 149 -19.67 -13.46 -13.46
N ALA A 150 -19.70 -14.61 -12.79
CA ALA A 150 -19.04 -15.83 -13.23
C ALA A 150 -20.04 -16.98 -13.39
N GLN A 151 -19.60 -18.10 -13.96
CA GLN A 151 -20.43 -19.29 -14.12
C GLN A 151 -20.94 -19.83 -12.77
N ASP A 152 -20.14 -19.68 -11.73
CA ASP A 152 -20.41 -20.23 -10.39
C ASP A 152 -21.20 -19.28 -9.49
N GLY A 153 -21.52 -18.06 -9.95
CA GLY A 153 -22.30 -17.07 -9.21
C GLY A 153 -21.83 -15.64 -9.42
N LEU A 154 -22.20 -14.78 -8.47
CA LEU A 154 -21.78 -13.39 -8.40
C LEU A 154 -20.64 -13.26 -7.39
N GLU A 155 -19.43 -12.98 -7.87
CA GLU A 155 -18.31 -12.61 -7.01
C GLU A 155 -18.48 -11.14 -6.61
N VAL A 156 -18.42 -10.89 -5.30
CA VAL A 156 -18.49 -9.55 -4.71
C VAL A 156 -17.19 -9.27 -3.98
N SER A 157 -16.60 -8.11 -4.21
CA SER A 157 -15.47 -7.60 -3.42
C SER A 157 -15.82 -6.25 -2.83
N GLU A 158 -15.78 -6.17 -1.50
CA GLU A 158 -16.04 -4.96 -0.73
C GLU A 158 -14.71 -4.44 -0.17
N ILE A 159 -14.38 -3.18 -0.48
CA ILE A 159 -13.19 -2.49 0.03
C ILE A 159 -13.68 -1.42 1.00
N TYR A 160 -13.19 -1.47 2.22
CA TYR A 160 -13.54 -0.53 3.28
C TYR A 160 -12.36 0.39 3.59
N LEU A 161 -12.64 1.69 3.67
CA LEU A 161 -11.72 2.70 4.16
C LEU A 161 -12.31 3.36 5.41
N LEU A 162 -11.67 3.16 6.57
CA LEU A 162 -12.21 3.54 7.87
C LEU A 162 -11.39 4.65 8.53
N SER A 163 -12.10 5.58 9.15
CA SER A 163 -11.54 6.59 10.03
C SER A 163 -12.00 6.39 11.47
N ASN A 164 -11.11 6.72 12.39
CA ASN A 164 -11.45 7.03 13.76
C ASN A 164 -11.18 8.52 13.99
N LEU A 165 -12.24 9.31 14.05
CA LEU A 165 -12.16 10.77 14.23
C LEU A 165 -12.07 11.17 15.71
N GLY A 166 -12.05 10.20 16.62
CA GLY A 166 -11.86 10.40 18.04
C GLY A 166 -10.40 10.63 18.40
N ASP A 167 -10.14 10.74 19.70
CA ASP A 167 -8.82 10.99 20.28
C ASP A 167 -8.24 9.75 21.00
N ARG A 168 -8.94 8.62 20.90
CA ARG A 168 -8.62 7.34 21.55
C ARG A 168 -8.71 6.20 20.56
N THR A 169 -7.90 5.18 20.77
CA THR A 169 -7.95 3.95 19.94
C THR A 169 -9.17 3.13 20.29
N VAL A 170 -9.99 2.81 19.29
CA VAL A 170 -11.19 1.98 19.50
C VAL A 170 -10.80 0.50 19.40
N THR A 171 -11.15 -0.28 20.42
CA THR A 171 -10.88 -1.72 20.47
C THR A 171 -11.80 -2.41 21.48
N GLY A 172 -12.02 -3.71 21.33
CA GLY A 172 -12.75 -4.53 22.30
C GLY A 172 -14.19 -4.10 22.56
N THR A 173 -14.87 -3.61 21.52
CA THR A 173 -16.25 -3.10 21.58
C THR A 173 -17.27 -4.23 21.72
N LEU A 174 -16.91 -5.45 21.30
CA LEU A 174 -17.71 -6.65 21.43
C LEU A 174 -16.85 -7.86 21.81
N THR A 175 -17.49 -8.89 22.34
CA THR A 175 -16.87 -10.17 22.71
C THR A 175 -17.45 -11.27 21.84
N LEU A 176 -16.58 -12.03 21.16
CA LEU A 176 -16.94 -13.15 20.30
C LEU A 176 -17.30 -14.40 21.12
N ASP A 177 -17.89 -15.40 20.46
CA ASP A 177 -18.31 -16.67 21.11
C ASP A 177 -17.15 -17.43 21.78
N ASP A 178 -15.93 -17.26 21.28
CA ASP A 178 -14.70 -17.85 21.85
C ASP A 178 -14.12 -17.02 23.02
N GLY A 179 -14.79 -15.93 23.40
CA GLY A 179 -14.39 -15.02 24.46
C GLY A 179 -13.34 -13.98 24.04
N GLN A 180 -12.90 -13.95 22.77
CA GLN A 180 -11.95 -12.96 22.30
C GLN A 180 -12.64 -11.61 22.01
N PRO A 181 -11.96 -10.48 22.26
CA PRO A 181 -12.48 -9.17 21.89
C PRO A 181 -12.40 -8.94 20.38
N ALA A 182 -13.35 -8.18 19.85
CA ALA A 182 -13.32 -7.62 18.51
C ALA A 182 -13.72 -6.13 18.51
N THR A 183 -13.40 -5.42 17.43
CA THR A 183 -13.57 -3.97 17.34
C THR A 183 -14.83 -3.58 16.58
N VAL A 184 -15.12 -4.24 15.45
CA VAL A 184 -16.33 -3.98 14.66
C VAL A 184 -16.82 -5.29 14.05
N GLU A 185 -18.13 -5.47 14.02
CA GLU A 185 -18.79 -6.54 13.26
C GLU A 185 -19.35 -5.97 11.96
N PHE A 186 -19.09 -6.66 10.84
CA PHE A 186 -19.58 -6.31 9.51
C PHE A 186 -20.52 -7.41 9.00
N PRO A 187 -21.68 -7.04 8.44
CA PRO A 187 -22.60 -8.02 7.89
C PRO A 187 -22.12 -8.53 6.54
N LEU A 188 -22.48 -9.76 6.22
CA LEU A 188 -22.39 -10.31 4.87
C LEU A 188 -23.81 -10.56 4.34
N PRO A 189 -24.07 -10.39 3.04
CA PRO A 189 -25.37 -10.73 2.47
C PRO A 189 -25.72 -12.20 2.66
N ALA A 190 -27.02 -12.49 2.77
CA ALA A 190 -27.50 -13.86 2.91
C ALA A 190 -27.05 -14.72 1.72
N GLY A 191 -26.49 -15.90 2.02
CA GLY A 191 -25.96 -16.82 1.00
C GLY A 191 -24.52 -16.52 0.56
N ALA A 192 -23.83 -15.57 1.21
CA ALA A 192 -22.39 -15.38 1.02
C ALA A 192 -21.63 -16.65 1.43
N ASP A 193 -20.82 -17.16 0.50
CA ASP A 193 -19.92 -18.30 0.72
C ASP A 193 -18.53 -17.96 0.16
N TYR A 194 -17.53 -18.81 0.41
CA TYR A 194 -16.17 -18.62 -0.07
C TYR A 194 -15.59 -17.24 0.30
N VAL A 195 -15.72 -16.86 1.57
CA VAL A 195 -15.26 -15.56 2.07
C VAL A 195 -13.72 -15.52 2.19
N PHE A 196 -13.10 -14.49 1.62
CA PHE A 196 -11.66 -14.21 1.68
C PHE A 196 -11.41 -12.77 2.10
N PHE A 197 -10.27 -12.53 2.76
CA PHE A 197 -9.89 -11.19 3.23
C PHE A 197 -8.56 -10.76 2.60
N LYS A 198 -8.40 -9.45 2.43
CA LYS A 198 -7.10 -8.81 2.23
C LYS A 198 -6.93 -7.68 3.27
N PRO A 199 -5.82 -7.66 4.03
CA PRO A 199 -4.75 -8.67 4.05
C PRO A 199 -5.24 -10.04 4.52
N ASP A 200 -4.57 -11.11 4.08
CA ASP A 200 -4.85 -12.49 4.49
C ASP A 200 -4.31 -12.71 5.91
N SER A 201 -5.11 -12.29 6.90
CA SER A 201 -4.75 -12.24 8.32
C SER A 201 -5.81 -12.98 9.13
N SER A 202 -5.53 -14.25 9.43
CA SER A 202 -6.42 -15.13 10.20
C SER A 202 -6.60 -14.70 11.66
N ASP A 203 -5.72 -13.84 12.16
CA ASP A 203 -5.74 -13.27 13.51
C ASP A 203 -6.61 -12.02 13.62
N ARG A 204 -6.81 -11.30 12.51
CA ARG A 204 -7.64 -10.09 12.42
C ARG A 204 -9.11 -10.38 12.19
N PHE A 205 -9.44 -11.25 11.23
CA PHE A 205 -10.84 -11.48 10.83
C PHE A 205 -11.39 -12.81 11.34
N VAL A 206 -12.58 -12.77 11.95
CA VAL A 206 -13.29 -13.96 12.40
C VAL A 206 -14.63 -14.05 11.67
N LYS A 207 -14.85 -15.14 10.92
CA LYS A 207 -16.13 -15.38 10.24
C LYS A 207 -17.23 -15.71 11.25
N LEU A 208 -18.39 -15.10 11.08
CA LEU A 208 -19.60 -15.31 11.87
C LEU A 208 -20.71 -15.89 10.99
N ALA A 209 -21.87 -16.20 11.58
CA ALA A 209 -22.99 -16.78 10.83
C ALA A 209 -23.56 -15.80 9.78
N ASP A 210 -23.69 -14.53 10.14
CA ASP A 210 -24.32 -13.48 9.32
C ASP A 210 -23.32 -12.39 8.88
N GLY A 211 -22.01 -12.65 9.01
CA GLY A 211 -20.99 -11.63 8.80
C GLY A 211 -19.58 -12.04 9.18
N PHE A 212 -18.79 -11.06 9.60
CA PHE A 212 -17.46 -11.26 10.17
C PHE A 212 -17.13 -10.16 11.17
N ALA A 213 -16.26 -10.49 12.13
CA ALA A 213 -15.69 -9.52 13.06
C ALA A 213 -14.28 -9.12 12.62
N ASP A 214 -14.00 -7.82 12.65
CA ASP A 214 -12.65 -7.26 12.57
C ASP A 214 -12.14 -6.98 13.99
N LYS A 215 -11.04 -7.65 14.36
CA LYS A 215 -10.38 -7.50 15.66
C LYS A 215 -9.33 -6.40 15.68
N ALA A 216 -8.99 -5.80 14.53
CA ALA A 216 -7.97 -4.78 14.49
C ALA A 216 -8.39 -3.55 15.32
N PRO A 217 -7.51 -3.01 16.17
CA PRO A 217 -7.76 -1.75 16.83
C PRO A 217 -7.79 -0.61 15.80
N LEU A 218 -8.68 0.36 16.01
CA LEU A 218 -8.82 1.53 15.14
C LEU A 218 -8.16 2.73 15.82
N VAL A 219 -6.92 3.02 15.44
CA VAL A 219 -6.16 4.16 15.96
C VAL A 219 -6.74 5.49 15.46
N PRO A 220 -6.66 6.59 16.23
CA PRO A 220 -7.08 7.91 15.77
C PRO A 220 -6.43 8.32 14.46
N GLY A 221 -7.25 8.81 13.52
CA GLY A 221 -6.80 9.28 12.22
C GLY A 221 -7.83 9.08 11.11
N GLU A 222 -7.66 9.86 10.04
CA GLU A 222 -8.40 9.67 8.80
C GLU A 222 -7.82 8.48 8.02
N ASN A 223 -8.69 7.65 7.44
CA ASN A 223 -8.32 6.46 6.65
C ASN A 223 -7.31 5.55 7.39
N SER A 224 -7.42 5.53 8.72
CA SER A 224 -6.53 4.81 9.65
C SER A 224 -6.53 3.29 9.46
N SER A 225 -7.56 2.73 8.83
CA SER A 225 -7.67 1.30 8.56
C SER A 225 -8.30 1.05 7.20
N GLN A 226 -7.77 0.06 6.50
CA GLN A 226 -8.29 -0.42 5.22
C GLN A 226 -8.29 -1.94 5.19
N PHE A 227 -9.31 -2.52 4.58
CA PHE A 227 -9.32 -3.94 4.24
C PHE A 227 -10.27 -4.21 3.07
N MET A 228 -10.18 -5.42 2.53
CA MET A 228 -11.11 -5.93 1.54
C MET A 228 -11.64 -7.29 1.98
N VAL A 229 -12.92 -7.52 1.74
CA VAL A 229 -13.56 -8.84 1.85
C VAL A 229 -14.14 -9.22 0.49
N SER A 230 -13.89 -10.44 0.05
CA SER A 230 -14.45 -10.99 -1.18
C SER A 230 -15.25 -12.24 -0.86
N TYR A 231 -16.39 -12.44 -1.51
CA TYR A 231 -17.25 -13.60 -1.31
C TYR A 231 -18.06 -13.91 -2.58
N LEU A 232 -18.61 -15.11 -2.63
CA LEU A 232 -19.47 -15.58 -3.72
C LEU A 232 -20.92 -15.59 -3.26
N LEU A 233 -21.81 -15.04 -4.07
CA LEU A 233 -23.24 -15.14 -3.91
C LEU A 233 -23.86 -16.02 -5.01
N PRO A 234 -24.88 -16.83 -4.68
CA PRO A 234 -25.66 -17.52 -5.70
C PRO A 234 -26.41 -16.51 -6.55
N TYR A 235 -26.17 -16.51 -7.86
CA TYR A 235 -26.83 -15.61 -8.79
C TYR A 235 -28.04 -16.28 -9.46
N ASN A 236 -29.17 -15.56 -9.49
CA ASN A 236 -30.33 -15.92 -10.29
C ASN A 236 -30.86 -14.68 -11.02
N SER A 237 -31.71 -14.86 -12.04
CA SER A 237 -32.15 -13.78 -12.93
C SER A 237 -33.03 -12.69 -12.28
N GLN A 238 -33.27 -12.74 -10.96
CA GLN A 238 -34.02 -11.75 -10.18
C GLN A 238 -33.35 -11.52 -8.82
N MET A 239 -32.02 -11.43 -8.82
CA MET A 239 -31.26 -11.20 -7.60
C MET A 239 -31.38 -9.75 -7.13
N SER A 240 -31.65 -9.58 -5.84
CA SER A 240 -31.52 -8.31 -5.12
C SER A 240 -30.27 -8.34 -4.26
N TYR A 241 -29.55 -7.22 -4.21
CA TYR A 241 -28.49 -6.99 -3.24
C TYR A 241 -29.05 -6.17 -2.06
N SER A 242 -28.60 -6.49 -0.85
CA SER A 242 -28.91 -5.71 0.34
C SER A 242 -27.72 -5.69 1.28
N TYR A 243 -27.44 -4.51 1.83
CA TYR A 243 -26.36 -4.28 2.78
C TYR A 243 -26.81 -3.34 3.87
N THR A 244 -26.57 -3.71 5.13
CA THR A 244 -26.90 -2.90 6.30
C THR A 244 -25.63 -2.30 6.87
N ALA A 245 -25.57 -0.98 7.01
CA ALA A 245 -24.39 -0.30 7.51
C ALA A 245 -24.13 -0.64 9.00
N PRO A 246 -22.98 -1.23 9.37
CA PRO A 246 -22.63 -1.40 10.79
C PRO A 246 -22.19 -0.09 11.44
N LEU A 247 -21.66 0.84 10.64
CA LEU A 247 -21.16 2.16 11.02
C LEU A 247 -21.75 3.21 10.06
N VAL A 248 -21.59 4.50 10.39
CA VAL A 248 -21.89 5.55 9.41
C VAL A 248 -20.96 5.37 8.20
N ILE A 249 -21.54 5.43 7.00
CA ILE A 249 -20.79 5.35 5.74
C ILE A 249 -20.95 6.67 4.97
N GLY A 250 -19.82 7.29 4.61
CA GLY A 250 -19.78 8.54 3.86
C GLY A 250 -20.26 8.36 2.42
N ASN A 251 -19.63 7.44 1.69
CA ASN A 251 -19.97 7.11 0.31
C ASN A 251 -19.84 5.60 0.05
N ILE A 252 -20.77 5.06 -0.74
CA ILE A 252 -20.65 3.71 -1.31
C ILE A 252 -20.63 3.84 -2.83
N ASP A 253 -19.62 3.30 -3.48
CA ASP A 253 -19.57 3.15 -4.92
C ASP A 253 -19.75 1.68 -5.30
N PHE A 254 -20.75 1.40 -6.11
CA PHE A 254 -21.04 0.09 -6.68
C PHE A 254 -20.51 0.05 -8.10
N LEU A 255 -19.54 -0.82 -8.36
CA LEU A 255 -18.85 -0.94 -9.62
C LEU A 255 -19.27 -2.22 -10.33
N LEU A 256 -19.69 -2.07 -11.57
CA LEU A 256 -20.19 -3.14 -12.42
C LEU A 256 -19.48 -3.09 -13.79
N PRO A 257 -18.81 -4.15 -14.24
CA PRO A 257 -18.21 -4.19 -15.57
C PRO A 257 -19.23 -3.87 -16.66
N ALA A 258 -18.92 -2.90 -17.52
CA ALA A 258 -19.86 -2.40 -18.51
C ALA A 258 -20.21 -3.43 -19.60
N GLU A 259 -19.30 -4.37 -19.85
CA GLU A 259 -19.45 -5.45 -20.85
C GLU A 259 -20.40 -6.57 -20.43
N GLU A 260 -20.74 -6.67 -19.15
CA GLU A 260 -21.63 -7.70 -18.64
C GLU A 260 -23.10 -7.46 -18.99
N GLY A 261 -23.47 -6.26 -19.47
CA GLY A 261 -24.84 -5.94 -19.88
C GLY A 261 -25.85 -5.90 -18.73
N MET A 262 -25.35 -5.75 -17.50
CA MET A 262 -26.12 -5.60 -16.27
C MET A 262 -26.26 -4.11 -15.90
N ILE A 263 -27.33 -3.77 -15.19
CA ILE A 263 -27.55 -2.44 -14.60
C ILE A 263 -28.08 -2.60 -13.17
N LEU A 264 -27.79 -1.62 -12.30
CA LEU A 264 -28.32 -1.57 -10.94
C LEU A 264 -29.55 -0.65 -10.90
N ASN A 265 -30.62 -1.09 -10.25
CA ASN A 265 -31.83 -0.30 -10.05
C ASN A 265 -32.26 -0.33 -8.59
N GLY A 266 -32.29 0.84 -7.95
CA GLY A 266 -32.69 0.96 -6.55
C GLY A 266 -32.90 2.41 -6.14
N PRO A 267 -33.55 2.65 -5.00
CA PRO A 267 -33.77 4.00 -4.49
C PRO A 267 -32.45 4.69 -4.14
N ASN A 268 -32.37 5.98 -4.45
CA ASN A 268 -31.25 6.88 -4.11
C ASN A 268 -29.88 6.52 -4.72
N LEU A 269 -29.80 5.51 -5.59
CA LEU A 269 -28.62 5.29 -6.42
C LEU A 269 -28.49 6.42 -7.44
N VAL A 270 -27.28 6.95 -7.58
CA VAL A 270 -26.91 7.97 -8.58
C VAL A 270 -25.97 7.34 -9.58
N GLY A 271 -26.24 7.49 -10.88
CA GLY A 271 -25.45 6.90 -11.96
C GLY A 271 -26.31 6.22 -13.03
N PRO A 272 -25.71 5.38 -13.90
CA PRO A 272 -24.29 5.03 -13.91
C PRO A 272 -23.41 6.17 -14.45
N GLU A 273 -22.24 6.35 -13.84
CA GLU A 273 -21.10 7.06 -14.44
C GLU A 273 -20.14 6.03 -15.04
N ILE A 274 -19.58 6.30 -16.23
CA ILE A 274 -18.64 5.39 -16.87
C ILE A 274 -17.22 5.75 -16.45
N THR A 275 -16.51 4.79 -15.86
CA THR A 275 -15.11 4.95 -15.45
C THR A 275 -14.27 3.81 -16.04
N THR A 276 -13.09 4.15 -16.54
CA THR A 276 -12.10 3.15 -16.94
C THR A 276 -11.18 2.84 -15.77
N LEU A 277 -11.12 1.59 -15.36
CA LEU A 277 -10.17 1.08 -14.37
C LEU A 277 -9.03 0.32 -15.06
N GLN A 278 -8.23 -0.40 -14.29
CA GLN A 278 -7.01 -1.08 -14.75
C GLN A 278 -7.25 -1.96 -15.99
N GLU A 279 -6.20 -2.11 -16.81
CA GLU A 279 -6.21 -2.90 -18.06
C GLU A 279 -7.29 -2.49 -19.08
N ASN A 280 -7.66 -1.20 -19.12
CA ASN A 280 -8.71 -0.67 -20.01
C ASN A 280 -10.12 -1.24 -19.75
N SER A 281 -10.35 -1.86 -18.59
CA SER A 281 -11.68 -2.37 -18.21
C SER A 281 -12.63 -1.21 -17.92
N ILE A 282 -13.79 -1.21 -18.58
CA ILE A 282 -14.80 -0.15 -18.44
C ILE A 282 -15.82 -0.58 -17.39
N TYR A 283 -16.04 0.25 -16.39
CA TYR A 283 -17.02 0.04 -15.32
C TYR A 283 -18.13 1.09 -15.37
N GLN A 284 -19.32 0.65 -15.01
CA GLN A 284 -20.45 1.48 -14.62
C GLN A 284 -20.40 1.65 -13.10
N VAL A 285 -20.31 2.91 -12.64
CA VAL A 285 -20.26 3.26 -11.23
C VAL A 285 -21.60 3.86 -10.81
N TYR A 286 -22.22 3.26 -9.80
CA TYR A 286 -23.40 3.78 -9.14
C TYR A 286 -23.04 4.19 -7.71
N SER A 287 -23.30 5.43 -7.34
CA SER A 287 -22.95 5.94 -6.01
C SER A 287 -24.17 6.06 -5.11
N TYR A 288 -23.97 5.80 -3.82
CA TYR A 288 -24.91 6.05 -2.74
C TYR A 288 -24.23 6.91 -1.67
N LYS A 289 -24.76 8.11 -1.42
CA LYS A 289 -24.17 9.06 -0.47
C LYS A 289 -24.87 9.01 0.88
N GLY A 290 -24.08 8.87 1.94
CA GLY A 290 -24.52 8.94 3.33
C GLY A 290 -25.45 7.80 3.72
N LEU A 291 -24.90 6.80 4.42
CA LEU A 291 -25.67 5.72 5.03
C LEU A 291 -25.47 5.78 6.55
N SER A 292 -26.56 5.93 7.31
CA SER A 292 -26.46 5.92 8.78
C SER A 292 -26.20 4.50 9.29
N ALA A 293 -25.59 4.36 10.47
CA ALA A 293 -25.47 3.07 11.13
C ALA A 293 -26.87 2.44 11.32
N GLY A 294 -26.99 1.16 11.00
CA GLY A 294 -28.24 0.39 11.00
C GLY A 294 -29.15 0.62 9.78
N GLN A 295 -28.81 1.55 8.87
CA GLN A 295 -29.58 1.77 7.66
C GLN A 295 -29.21 0.74 6.58
N THR A 296 -30.21 0.28 5.85
CA THR A 296 -30.04 -0.69 4.77
C THR A 296 -30.12 0.00 3.40
N VAL A 297 -29.17 -0.31 2.53
CA VAL A 297 -29.27 -0.06 1.08
C VAL A 297 -29.70 -1.34 0.39
N SER A 298 -30.56 -1.22 -0.63
CA SER A 298 -31.01 -2.36 -1.43
C SER A 298 -31.28 -1.94 -2.87
N PHE A 299 -30.94 -2.82 -3.81
CA PHE A 299 -31.18 -2.63 -5.23
C PHE A 299 -31.27 -3.98 -5.95
N ASP A 300 -31.88 -3.95 -7.13
CA ASP A 300 -32.03 -5.11 -8.00
C ASP A 300 -31.00 -5.05 -9.14
N PHE A 301 -30.52 -6.23 -9.53
CA PHE A 301 -29.77 -6.40 -10.77
C PHE A 301 -30.75 -6.60 -11.92
N LEU A 302 -30.71 -5.72 -12.93
CA LEU A 302 -31.51 -5.87 -14.15
C LEU A 302 -30.60 -6.20 -15.34
N GLY A 303 -31.05 -7.11 -16.20
CA GLY A 303 -30.31 -7.51 -17.40
C GLY A 303 -30.09 -9.01 -17.50
N LYS A 304 -29.15 -9.41 -18.36
CA LYS A 304 -28.66 -10.78 -18.46
C LYS A 304 -27.15 -10.72 -18.51
N PRO A 305 -26.43 -11.35 -17.56
CA PRO A 305 -24.99 -11.23 -17.52
C PRO A 305 -24.39 -11.92 -18.75
N ASN A 306 -23.50 -11.19 -19.44
CA ASN A 306 -22.71 -11.74 -20.52
C ASN A 306 -21.49 -12.48 -19.96
N ILE A 307 -21.69 -13.73 -19.54
CA ILE A 307 -20.60 -14.57 -19.05
C ILE A 307 -19.90 -15.19 -20.26
N GLU A 308 -18.77 -14.61 -20.70
CA GLU A 308 -17.98 -15.19 -21.78
C GLU A 308 -17.52 -16.62 -21.39
N THR A 309 -18.12 -17.61 -22.03
CA THR A 309 -17.74 -19.02 -21.86
C THR A 309 -16.46 -19.24 -22.67
N GLY A 310 -15.31 -18.98 -22.05
CA GLY A 310 -14.01 -19.32 -22.64
C GLY A 310 -13.98 -20.81 -23.02
N ASN A 311 -13.63 -21.10 -24.27
CA ASN A 311 -13.49 -22.47 -24.76
C ASN A 311 -12.50 -23.27 -23.88
N GLY A 312 -13.03 -24.28 -23.18
CA GLY A 312 -12.36 -25.51 -22.77
C GLY A 312 -10.90 -25.42 -22.31
N THR A 313 -10.67 -25.05 -21.06
CA THR A 313 -9.71 -25.72 -20.17
C THR A 313 -10.25 -25.63 -18.75
N ASP A 314 -10.31 -26.76 -18.04
CA ASP A 314 -10.84 -26.88 -16.68
C ASP A 314 -10.23 -25.82 -15.75
N ARG A 315 -11.01 -24.78 -15.43
CA ARG A 315 -10.72 -23.89 -14.30
C ARG A 315 -11.19 -24.60 -13.03
N SER A 316 -10.32 -25.45 -12.49
CA SER A 316 -10.45 -25.92 -11.11
C SER A 316 -10.42 -24.69 -10.18
N ILE A 317 -11.46 -24.55 -9.36
CA ILE A 317 -11.60 -23.49 -8.35
C ILE A 317 -10.35 -23.52 -7.45
N THR A 318 -9.42 -22.60 -7.69
CA THR A 318 -8.25 -22.38 -6.85
C THR A 318 -8.16 -20.87 -6.60
N LYS A 319 -8.87 -20.43 -5.55
CA LYS A 319 -9.12 -19.02 -5.18
C LYS A 319 -9.91 -18.25 -6.26
N PRO A 320 -10.92 -17.44 -5.89
CA PRO A 320 -11.49 -16.45 -6.80
C PRO A 320 -10.35 -15.64 -7.39
N ALA A 321 -10.45 -15.30 -8.68
CA ALA A 321 -9.46 -14.47 -9.34
C ALA A 321 -9.57 -13.06 -8.74
N VAL A 322 -8.92 -12.86 -7.60
CA VAL A 322 -8.98 -11.59 -6.92
C VAL A 322 -8.42 -10.56 -7.89
N PRO A 323 -9.19 -9.55 -8.32
CA PRO A 323 -8.61 -8.49 -9.12
C PRO A 323 -7.38 -7.99 -8.38
N THR A 324 -6.23 -7.98 -9.06
CA THR A 324 -5.01 -7.39 -8.52
C THR A 324 -5.26 -5.89 -8.50
N PHE A 325 -6.06 -5.43 -7.54
CA PHE A 325 -6.29 -4.02 -7.31
C PHE A 325 -4.94 -3.47 -6.87
N ASN A 326 -4.16 -2.93 -7.82
CA ASN A 326 -2.97 -2.19 -7.48
C ASN A 326 -3.45 -1.00 -6.62
N TRP A 327 -3.25 -1.10 -5.30
CA TRP A 327 -3.77 -0.16 -4.29
C TRP A 327 -3.29 1.29 -4.48
N ALA A 328 -2.41 1.51 -5.45
CA ALA A 328 -1.96 2.83 -5.88
C ALA A 328 -2.96 3.60 -6.76
N ILE A 329 -3.95 2.96 -7.41
CA ILE A 329 -4.78 3.63 -8.43
C ILE A 329 -6.23 3.17 -8.35
N GLY A 330 -6.97 3.79 -7.44
CA GLY A 330 -8.43 3.67 -7.31
C GLY A 330 -9.05 4.87 -6.60
N ILE A 331 -8.33 5.99 -6.52
CA ILE A 331 -8.86 7.27 -6.05
C ILE A 331 -8.27 8.30 -7.00
N GLY A 332 -9.10 9.05 -7.71
CA GLY A 332 -8.76 10.39 -8.22
C GLY A 332 -8.48 11.37 -7.08
N GLY A 333 -7.64 10.96 -6.13
CA GLY A 333 -7.43 11.48 -4.79
C GLY A 333 -6.38 10.70 -3.99
N GLY A 334 -5.72 9.69 -4.57
CA GLY A 334 -4.52 9.04 -3.99
C GLY A 334 -3.28 9.94 -4.05
N VAL A 335 -3.32 10.98 -4.90
CA VAL A 335 -2.37 12.10 -4.83
C VAL A 335 -2.84 13.15 -3.81
N PHE A 336 -4.13 13.21 -3.45
CA PHE A 336 -4.60 14.17 -2.43
C PHE A 336 -4.17 13.76 -1.02
N GLY A 337 -4.09 12.48 -0.66
CA GLY A 337 -3.61 12.07 0.67
C GLY A 337 -2.14 12.45 0.93
N LEU A 338 -1.25 12.20 -0.03
CA LEU A 338 0.18 12.52 0.11
C LEU A 338 0.50 13.99 -0.25
N ALA A 339 -0.24 14.61 -1.18
CA ALA A 339 -0.11 16.04 -1.47
C ALA A 339 -0.77 16.93 -0.41
N MET A 340 -1.82 16.51 0.31
CA MET A 340 -2.39 17.29 1.42
C MET A 340 -1.50 17.27 2.67
N ILE A 341 -0.72 16.20 2.89
CA ILE A 341 0.33 16.17 3.91
C ILE A 341 1.47 17.14 3.52
N ALA A 342 1.89 17.15 2.26
CA ALA A 342 2.88 18.11 1.75
C ALA A 342 2.37 19.56 1.74
N VAL A 343 1.09 19.81 1.40
CA VAL A 343 0.44 21.14 1.45
C VAL A 343 0.18 21.59 2.89
N GLY A 344 -0.10 20.67 3.80
CA GLY A 344 -0.21 20.92 5.25
C GLY A 344 1.11 21.42 5.84
N VAL A 345 2.23 20.78 5.46
CA VAL A 345 3.59 21.22 5.82
C VAL A 345 3.94 22.57 5.17
N TRP A 346 3.52 22.80 3.92
CA TRP A 346 3.77 24.06 3.20
C TRP A 346 2.96 25.26 3.76
N LYS A 347 1.67 25.06 4.10
CA LYS A 347 0.80 26.12 4.64
C LYS A 347 1.13 26.46 6.11
N TRP A 348 1.64 25.50 6.87
CA TRP A 348 2.12 25.73 8.25
C TRP A 348 3.47 26.44 8.31
N ARG A 349 4.36 26.25 7.32
CA ARG A 349 5.58 27.08 7.17
C ARG A 349 5.27 28.51 6.71
N ARG A 350 4.25 28.71 5.87
CA ARG A 350 3.92 30.05 5.35
C ARG A 350 3.19 30.98 6.32
N THR A 351 2.63 30.45 7.42
CA THR A 351 2.00 31.27 8.47
C THR A 351 2.96 31.66 9.60
N ARG A 352 4.25 31.35 9.45
CA ARG A 352 5.33 31.77 10.36
C ARG A 352 6.37 32.71 9.74
N ASP A 353 6.33 32.90 8.41
CA ASP A 353 7.19 33.83 7.67
C ASP A 353 6.31 34.83 6.86
N ASP A 354 5.46 35.60 7.55
CA ASP A 354 5.02 36.90 7.04
C ASP A 354 5.95 37.95 7.67
N ASP A 355 7.16 38.01 7.13
CA ASP A 355 8.00 39.22 7.04
C ASP A 355 9.27 38.84 6.28
N ILE A 356 9.33 39.21 4.99
CA ILE A 356 10.46 39.86 4.31
C ILE A 356 10.25 39.78 2.79
N ASP A 357 10.32 40.96 2.19
CA ASP A 357 10.11 41.34 0.80
C ASP A 357 11.25 40.88 -0.15
N GLY A 358 10.93 40.67 -1.44
CA GLY A 358 11.89 40.75 -2.56
C GLY A 358 12.30 39.46 -3.30
N GLY A 359 12.08 39.41 -4.63
CA GLY A 359 12.83 38.53 -5.55
C GLY A 359 12.04 37.99 -6.75
N SER A 360 12.14 38.66 -7.91
CA SER A 360 11.37 38.44 -9.16
C SER A 360 11.90 37.33 -10.09
N ASP A 361 12.85 36.49 -9.68
CA ASP A 361 13.57 35.59 -10.61
C ASP A 361 13.18 34.10 -10.53
N ASN A 362 12.20 33.75 -9.69
CA ASN A 362 11.99 32.35 -9.26
C ASN A 362 10.90 31.57 -10.05
N GLU A 363 10.37 32.12 -11.15
CA GLU A 363 9.24 31.54 -11.90
C GLU A 363 9.68 30.76 -13.15
N SER A 364 10.78 31.15 -13.80
CA SER A 364 11.33 30.47 -14.97
C SER A 364 11.97 29.11 -14.64
N ASP A 365 12.72 29.02 -13.54
CA ASP A 365 13.46 27.79 -13.21
C ASP A 365 12.56 26.72 -12.59
N LYS A 366 11.50 27.12 -11.87
CA LYS A 366 10.43 26.20 -11.48
C LYS A 366 9.74 25.58 -12.68
N SER A 367 9.54 26.36 -13.75
CA SER A 367 8.95 25.87 -14.99
C SER A 367 9.88 24.88 -15.72
N ARG A 368 11.20 25.17 -15.76
CA ARG A 368 12.21 24.27 -16.37
C ARG A 368 12.36 22.96 -15.59
N LEU A 369 12.36 23.02 -14.25
CA LEU A 369 12.42 21.83 -13.39
C LEU A 369 11.15 20.98 -13.54
N ASN A 370 9.96 21.61 -13.56
CA ASN A 370 8.70 20.91 -13.80
C ASN A 370 8.66 20.20 -15.15
N GLU A 371 9.22 20.80 -16.21
CA GLU A 371 9.30 20.16 -17.52
C GLU A 371 10.17 18.90 -17.51
N VAL A 372 11.30 18.91 -16.80
CA VAL A 372 12.18 17.74 -16.64
C VAL A 372 11.48 16.64 -15.82
N VAL A 373 10.74 17.01 -14.77
CA VAL A 373 9.96 16.08 -13.96
C VAL A 373 8.87 15.40 -14.78
N ILE A 374 8.15 16.16 -15.62
CA ILE A 374 7.13 15.60 -16.53
C ILE A 374 7.75 14.62 -17.54
N LYS A 375 8.94 14.94 -18.08
CA LYS A 375 9.65 14.04 -19.02
C LYS A 375 10.10 12.74 -18.36
N ILE A 376 10.46 12.76 -17.06
CA ILE A 376 10.78 11.54 -16.31
C ILE A 376 9.53 10.69 -16.12
N ALA A 377 8.39 11.31 -15.77
CA ALA A 377 7.13 10.60 -15.61
C ALA A 377 6.67 9.92 -16.93
N GLN A 378 6.78 10.63 -18.06
CA GLN A 378 6.45 10.08 -19.38
C GLN A 378 7.40 8.96 -19.81
N LEU A 379 8.67 9.03 -19.42
CA LEU A 379 9.66 8.00 -19.69
C LEU A 379 9.38 6.73 -18.87
N ASP A 380 9.01 6.89 -17.60
CA ASP A 380 8.62 5.79 -16.71
C ASP A 380 7.33 5.10 -17.24
N GLU A 381 6.33 5.87 -17.71
CA GLU A 381 5.11 5.36 -18.34
C GLU A 381 5.38 4.59 -19.67
N ALA A 382 6.34 5.05 -20.47
CA ALA A 382 6.72 4.36 -21.70
C ALA A 382 7.40 3.00 -21.45
N LEU A 383 8.14 2.85 -20.34
CA LEU A 383 8.70 1.55 -19.94
C LEU A 383 7.57 0.60 -19.49
N GLU A 384 6.60 1.11 -18.73
CA GLU A 384 5.44 0.33 -18.27
C GLU A 384 4.57 -0.17 -19.44
N ARG A 385 4.48 0.61 -20.53
CA ARG A 385 3.82 0.19 -21.78
C ARG A 385 4.69 -0.70 -22.69
N ASN A 386 5.90 -1.09 -22.26
CA ASN A 386 6.90 -1.80 -23.08
C ASN A 386 7.25 -1.09 -24.40
N GLU A 387 7.10 0.23 -24.48
CA GLU A 387 7.42 1.03 -25.67
C GLU A 387 8.92 1.32 -25.81
N ILE A 388 9.68 1.18 -24.72
CA ILE A 388 11.13 1.34 -24.66
C ILE A 388 11.77 0.20 -23.87
N ASP A 389 13.01 -0.15 -24.21
CA ASP A 389 13.78 -1.15 -23.46
C ASP A 389 14.30 -0.62 -22.12
N ALA A 390 14.45 -1.50 -21.12
CA ALA A 390 14.91 -1.13 -19.79
C ALA A 390 16.33 -0.50 -19.77
N GLY A 391 17.20 -0.90 -20.69
CA GLY A 391 18.52 -0.29 -20.85
C GLY A 391 18.46 1.15 -21.39
N GLU A 392 17.54 1.40 -22.33
CA GLU A 392 17.30 2.72 -22.91
C GLU A 392 16.60 3.66 -21.91
N HIS A 393 15.64 3.14 -21.15
CA HIS A 393 14.98 3.86 -20.05
C HIS A 393 16.02 4.35 -19.03
N GLN A 394 16.91 3.46 -18.56
CA GLN A 394 17.88 3.82 -17.55
C GLN A 394 18.87 4.89 -18.03
N GLN A 395 19.30 4.83 -19.29
CA GLN A 395 20.18 5.86 -19.88
C GLN A 395 19.50 7.23 -19.97
N ARG A 396 18.26 7.27 -20.46
CA ARG A 396 17.48 8.51 -20.60
C ARG A 396 17.09 9.10 -19.23
N ARG A 397 16.83 8.26 -18.24
CA ARG A 397 16.50 8.69 -16.87
C ARG A 397 17.70 9.32 -16.17
N VAL A 398 18.90 8.79 -16.37
CA VAL A 398 20.14 9.37 -15.83
C VAL A 398 20.40 10.76 -16.44
N SER A 399 20.21 10.96 -17.74
CA SER A 399 20.43 12.26 -18.37
C SER A 399 19.41 13.31 -17.93
N LEU A 400 18.14 12.95 -17.75
CA LEU A 400 17.11 13.84 -17.22
C LEU A 400 17.38 14.20 -15.75
N ARG A 401 17.86 13.25 -14.94
CA ARG A 401 18.28 13.53 -13.54
C ARG A 401 19.47 14.47 -13.47
N GLN A 402 20.43 14.34 -14.38
CA GLN A 402 21.56 15.27 -14.48
C GLN A 402 21.10 16.67 -14.90
N GLN A 403 20.11 16.80 -15.78
CA GLN A 403 19.52 18.09 -16.15
C GLN A 403 18.75 18.73 -14.97
N ALA A 404 17.96 17.95 -14.24
CA ALA A 404 17.27 18.42 -13.04
C ALA A 404 18.28 18.90 -11.98
N LYS A 405 19.37 18.14 -11.79
CA LYS A 405 20.45 18.53 -10.88
C LYS A 405 21.15 19.81 -11.32
N ALA A 406 21.48 19.96 -12.60
CA ALA A 406 22.11 21.19 -13.10
C ALA A 406 21.23 22.44 -12.90
N ILE A 407 19.91 22.32 -13.04
CA ILE A 407 18.96 23.43 -12.79
C ILE A 407 18.89 23.76 -11.28
N LEU A 408 19.04 22.76 -10.41
CA LEU A 408 19.09 22.96 -8.96
C LEU A 408 20.43 23.52 -8.48
N ASP A 409 21.54 23.12 -9.11
CA ASP A 409 22.88 23.60 -8.80
C ASP A 409 23.08 25.05 -9.33
N GLU A 410 22.48 25.43 -10.47
CA GLU A 410 22.41 26.83 -10.95
C GLU A 410 21.73 27.73 -9.91
N LYS A 411 20.70 27.21 -9.22
CA LYS A 411 19.99 27.94 -8.15
C LYS A 411 20.84 28.11 -6.90
N GLU A 412 21.74 27.19 -6.57
CA GLU A 412 22.63 27.33 -5.40
C GLU A 412 23.82 28.29 -5.66
N ALA A 413 24.16 28.55 -6.93
CA ALA A 413 25.26 29.44 -7.32
C ALA A 413 24.88 30.93 -7.42
N ASP A 414 23.59 31.26 -7.50
CA ASP A 414 23.05 32.63 -7.61
C ASP A 414 22.63 33.24 -6.25
N PHE A 415 23.00 32.60 -5.12
CA PHE A 415 22.82 33.12 -3.74
C PHE A 415 24.14 33.54 -3.08
#